data_AF-A0A7Y9PDP9-F1
#
_entry.id   AF-A0A7Y9PDP9-F1
#
_cell.length_a   1.000
_cell.length_b   1.000
_cell.length_c   1.000
_cell.angle_alpha   90.00
_cell.angle_beta   90.00
_cell.angle_gamma   90.00
#
_symmetry.space_group_name_H-M   'P 1'
#
loop_
_entity.id
_entity.type
_entity.pdbx_description
1 polymer ?
#
loop_
_entity_poly.entity_id
_entity_poly.type
_entity_poly.pdbx_seq_one_letter_code
_entity_poly.pdbx_strand_id
1 'polypeptide(L)'
;MPVRTFRTISTIVPAYVGTIVPLNYAVNVDHEGVADFQKPESLTLEQAIGRVLLNLRSERDLNQVDVAVATNFGLRSIRTMEHGLQSMTIRSLDALAMFYSIPIEEIIIRAKLLRDKTL
;
A
#
# COMPACT_ATOMS: atom_id res chain seq x y z
N MET A 1 5.12 5.89 46.80
CA MET A 1 5.07 5.16 45.52
C MET A 1 3.76 5.47 44.81
N PRO A 2 3.72 5.56 43.47
CA PRO A 2 4.39 6.51 42.59
C PRO A 2 3.48 7.73 42.27
N VAL A 3 4.13 8.85 41.95
CA VAL A 3 3.51 10.13 41.58
C VAL A 3 2.88 10.01 40.18
N ARG A 4 1.55 10.21 40.08
CA ARG A 4 0.84 10.25 38.79
C ARG A 4 1.37 11.43 37.97
N THR A 5 2.06 11.13 36.88
CA THR A 5 2.55 12.15 35.95
C THR A 5 1.41 12.54 35.01
N PHE A 6 0.71 13.62 35.34
CA PHE A 6 -0.21 14.26 34.40
C PHE A 6 0.62 14.96 33.32
N ARG A 7 0.59 14.45 32.10
CA ARG A 7 1.10 15.20 30.94
C ARG A 7 -0.07 15.92 30.31
N THR A 8 -0.14 17.23 30.55
CA THR A 8 -1.02 18.14 29.81
C THR A 8 -0.46 18.27 28.40
N ILE A 9 -1.09 17.60 27.43
CA ILE A 9 -0.77 17.82 26.02
C ILE A 9 -1.71 18.92 25.54
N SER A 10 -1.22 20.15 25.53
CA SER A 10 -1.93 21.28 24.95
C SER A 10 -1.75 21.24 23.44
N THR A 11 -2.74 20.74 22.70
CA THR A 11 -2.73 20.85 21.23
C THR A 11 -3.33 22.18 20.84
N ILE A 12 -2.54 23.03 20.17
CA ILE A 12 -3.01 24.28 19.58
C ILE A 12 -3.60 23.94 18.21
N VAL A 13 -4.91 24.07 18.07
CA VAL A 13 -5.58 23.97 16.76
C VAL A 13 -6.24 25.32 16.46
N PRO A 14 -5.87 26.00 15.37
CA PRO A 14 -6.55 27.24 14.98
C PRO A 14 -7.93 26.89 14.42
N ALA A 15 -9.00 27.37 15.06
CA ALA A 15 -10.36 27.20 14.56
C ALA A 15 -10.65 28.13 13.36
N TYR A 16 -9.94 29.25 13.22
CA TYR A 16 -9.84 30.15 12.05
C TYR A 16 -8.50 30.90 12.08
N VAL A 17 -8.02 31.41 10.92
CA VAL A 17 -6.75 32.17 10.83
C VAL A 17 -6.80 33.36 11.78
N GLY A 18 -5.97 33.32 12.83
CA GLY A 18 -5.79 34.43 13.78
C GLY A 18 -6.34 34.22 15.19
N THR A 19 -6.85 33.04 15.59
CA THR A 19 -7.28 32.81 16.99
C THR A 19 -6.74 31.49 17.55
N ILE A 20 -5.96 31.58 18.64
CA ILE A 20 -5.50 30.44 19.44
C ILE A 20 -6.42 30.33 20.66
N VAL A 21 -7.15 29.21 20.78
CA VAL A 21 -7.92 28.88 22.00
C VAL A 21 -7.41 27.53 22.53
N PRO A 22 -6.92 27.46 23.79
CA PRO A 22 -6.55 26.19 24.38
C PRO A 22 -7.80 25.42 24.82
N LEU A 23 -8.04 24.25 24.22
CA LEU A 23 -9.13 23.35 24.60
C LEU A 23 -8.57 22.29 25.58
N ASN A 24 -8.87 22.43 26.86
CA ASN A 24 -8.49 21.45 27.88
C ASN A 24 -9.55 20.35 27.98
N TYR A 25 -9.35 19.22 27.31
CA TYR A 25 -10.11 18.00 27.59
C TYR A 25 -9.23 16.99 28.35
N ALA A 26 -9.58 16.73 29.60
CA ALA A 26 -9.05 15.61 30.35
C ALA A 26 -9.80 14.35 29.91
N VAL A 27 -9.17 13.51 29.10
CA VAL A 27 -9.74 12.22 28.70
C VAL A 27 -9.20 11.14 29.64
N ASN A 28 -10.09 10.57 30.45
CA ASN A 28 -9.83 9.33 31.18
C ASN A 28 -9.92 8.19 30.16
N VAL A 29 -8.79 7.63 29.74
CA VAL A 29 -8.76 6.58 28.72
C VAL A 29 -8.86 5.23 29.40
N ASP A 30 -10.08 4.85 29.78
CA ASP A 30 -10.43 3.44 29.92
C ASP A 30 -10.52 2.87 28.49
N HIS A 31 -9.69 1.88 28.17
CA HIS A 31 -9.58 1.30 26.82
C HIS A 31 -10.81 0.46 26.46
N GLU A 32 -11.94 1.10 26.17
CA GLU A 32 -13.07 0.45 25.52
C GLU A 32 -13.43 1.16 24.20
N GLY A 33 -13.15 0.46 23.10
CA GLY A 33 -13.88 0.58 21.83
C GLY A 33 -13.77 1.90 21.07
N VAL A 34 -12.58 2.25 20.57
CA VAL A 34 -12.52 3.17 19.42
C VAL A 34 -12.92 2.35 18.19
N ALA A 35 -14.13 2.58 17.68
CA ALA A 35 -14.50 2.09 16.36
C ALA A 35 -13.52 2.69 15.35
N ASP A 36 -12.59 1.87 14.86
CA ASP A 36 -11.65 2.24 13.83
C ASP A 36 -12.43 2.76 12.62
N PHE A 37 -12.21 4.03 12.27
CA PHE A 37 -12.60 4.57 10.98
C PHE A 37 -11.79 3.81 9.93
N GLN A 38 -12.30 2.65 9.49
CA GLN A 38 -11.74 1.87 8.39
C GLN A 38 -11.78 2.76 7.15
N LYS A 39 -10.63 3.38 6.85
CA LYS A 39 -10.37 3.98 5.55
C LYS A 39 -10.67 2.92 4.50
N PRO A 40 -11.41 3.22 3.41
CA PRO A 40 -11.62 2.27 2.34
C PRO A 40 -10.26 1.72 1.92
N GLU A 41 -10.14 0.39 1.86
CA GLU A 41 -8.88 -0.33 1.74
C GLU A 41 -8.31 -0.10 0.33
N SER A 42 -7.69 1.06 0.14
CA SER A 42 -7.02 1.43 -1.09
C SER A 42 -5.88 0.46 -1.32
N LEU A 43 -5.77 -0.05 -2.55
CA LEU A 43 -4.70 -0.98 -2.91
C LEU A 43 -3.33 -0.44 -2.49
N THR A 44 -2.50 -1.30 -1.90
CA THR A 44 -1.08 -0.94 -1.75
C THR A 44 -0.43 -0.85 -3.13
N LEU A 45 0.73 -0.20 -3.22
CA LEU A 45 1.46 -0.13 -4.49
C LEU A 45 1.83 -1.54 -4.98
N GLU A 46 2.20 -2.44 -4.07
CA GLU A 46 2.53 -3.84 -4.35
C GLU A 46 1.33 -4.59 -4.94
N GLN A 47 0.14 -4.43 -4.35
CA GLN A 47 -1.10 -5.01 -4.87
C GLN A 47 -1.46 -4.43 -6.24
N ALA A 48 -1.27 -3.12 -6.44
CA ALA A 48 -1.50 -2.50 -7.74
C ALA A 48 -0.53 -3.01 -8.81
N ILE A 49 0.77 -3.14 -8.50
CA ILE A 49 1.77 -3.71 -9.40
C ILE A 49 1.42 -5.17 -9.71
N GLY A 50 1.06 -5.97 -8.70
CA GLY A 50 0.65 -7.36 -8.89
C GLY A 50 -0.51 -7.50 -9.87
N ARG A 51 -1.54 -6.63 -9.74
CA ARG A 51 -2.66 -6.57 -10.68
C ARG A 51 -2.23 -6.19 -12.09
N VAL A 52 -1.29 -5.27 -12.27
CA VAL A 52 -0.73 -4.94 -13.59
C VAL A 52 -0.09 -6.18 -14.23
N LEU A 53 0.74 -6.91 -13.47
CA LEU A 53 1.40 -8.11 -13.96
C LEU A 53 0.39 -9.22 -14.32
N LEU A 54 -0.63 -9.41 -13.49
CA LEU A 54 -1.72 -10.35 -13.75
C LEU A 54 -2.48 -10.00 -15.04
N ASN A 55 -2.75 -8.71 -15.27
CA ASN A 55 -3.41 -8.24 -16.48
C ASN A 55 -2.53 -8.47 -17.71
N LEU A 56 -1.25 -8.11 -17.65
CA LEU A 56 -0.29 -8.35 -18.74
C LEU A 56 -0.18 -9.83 -19.10
N ARG A 57 -0.20 -10.72 -18.10
CA ARG A 57 -0.22 -12.16 -18.32
C ARG A 57 -1.50 -12.59 -19.05
N SER A 58 -2.64 -12.10 -18.60
CA SER A 58 -3.95 -12.44 -19.16
C SER A 58 -4.14 -11.88 -20.58
N GLU A 59 -3.67 -10.67 -20.86
CA GLU A 59 -3.67 -10.04 -22.19
C GLU A 59 -2.88 -10.84 -23.23
N ARG A 60 -1.92 -11.66 -22.77
CA ARG A 60 -1.07 -12.51 -23.61
C ARG A 60 -1.48 -13.97 -23.62
N ASP A 61 -2.58 -14.31 -22.96
CA ASP A 61 -3.07 -15.68 -22.80
C ASP A 61 -2.00 -16.65 -22.24
N LEU A 62 -1.19 -16.14 -21.30
CA LEU A 62 -0.12 -16.91 -20.66
C LEU A 62 -0.59 -17.53 -19.35
N ASN A 63 -0.12 -18.74 -19.04
CA ASN A 63 -0.28 -19.33 -17.73
C ASN A 63 0.89 -18.93 -16.80
N GLN A 64 0.76 -19.12 -15.48
CA GLN A 64 1.82 -18.76 -14.53
C GLN A 64 3.09 -19.61 -14.69
N VAL A 65 2.97 -20.82 -15.25
CA VAL A 65 4.11 -21.72 -15.51
C VAL A 65 4.97 -21.16 -16.64
N ASP A 66 4.36 -20.63 -17.71
CA ASP A 66 5.07 -20.03 -18.84
C ASP A 66 5.94 -18.86 -18.38
N VAL A 67 5.37 -17.99 -17.52
CA VAL A 67 6.10 -16.86 -16.93
C VAL A 67 7.23 -17.37 -16.04
N ALA A 68 6.94 -18.31 -15.14
CA ALA A 68 7.94 -18.87 -14.22
C ALA A 68 9.15 -19.46 -14.96
N VAL A 69 8.91 -20.23 -16.03
CA VAL A 69 9.95 -20.83 -16.87
C VAL A 69 10.75 -19.74 -17.60
N ALA A 70 10.08 -18.78 -18.22
CA ALA A 70 10.74 -17.74 -19.01
C ALA A 70 11.59 -16.78 -18.16
N THR A 71 11.16 -16.48 -16.92
CA THR A 71 11.87 -15.55 -16.03
C THR A 71 12.78 -16.25 -15.02
N ASN A 72 12.83 -17.58 -15.02
CA ASN A 72 13.53 -18.40 -14.03
C ASN A 72 13.11 -18.07 -12.57
N PHE A 73 11.83 -17.73 -12.37
CA PHE A 73 11.24 -17.55 -11.05
C PHE A 73 10.47 -18.80 -10.63
N GLY A 74 10.37 -19.03 -9.31
CA GLY A 74 9.51 -20.09 -8.81
C GLY A 74 8.03 -19.78 -9.08
N LEU A 75 7.24 -20.80 -9.43
CA LEU A 75 5.79 -20.65 -9.66
C LEU A 75 5.07 -19.98 -8.47
N ARG A 76 5.45 -20.35 -7.23
CA ARG A 76 4.95 -19.71 -6.02
C ARG A 76 5.28 -18.21 -5.98
N SER A 77 6.48 -17.82 -6.40
CA SER A 77 6.92 -16.43 -6.45
C SER A 77 6.13 -15.63 -7.47
N ILE A 78 5.89 -16.16 -8.67
CA ILE A 78 5.02 -15.51 -9.65
C ILE A 78 3.62 -15.26 -9.06
N ARG A 79 3.04 -16.28 -8.42
CA ARG A 79 1.73 -16.15 -7.76
C ARG A 79 1.73 -15.08 -6.66
N THR A 80 2.73 -15.05 -5.79
CA THR A 80 2.79 -14.04 -4.70
C THR A 80 3.02 -12.64 -5.25
N MET A 81 3.81 -12.50 -6.32
CA MET A 81 4.04 -11.23 -7.02
C MET A 81 2.76 -10.71 -7.70
N GLU A 82 2.03 -11.57 -8.42
CA GLU A 82 0.75 -11.19 -9.08
C GLU A 82 -0.35 -10.81 -8.10
N HIS A 83 -0.37 -11.42 -6.91
CA HIS A 83 -1.31 -11.02 -5.85
C HIS A 83 -0.82 -9.82 -5.02
N GLY A 84 0.39 -9.32 -5.26
CA GLY A 84 1.01 -8.25 -4.48
C GLY A 84 1.22 -8.59 -3.00
N LEU A 85 1.35 -9.89 -2.68
CA LEU A 85 1.62 -10.38 -1.33
C LEU A 85 3.12 -10.33 -0.98
N GLN A 86 3.95 -9.98 -1.95
CA GLN A 86 5.40 -9.87 -1.81
C GLN A 86 5.87 -8.56 -2.45
N SER A 87 6.65 -7.78 -1.70
CA SER A 87 7.39 -6.65 -2.26
C SER A 87 8.43 -7.15 -3.25
N MET A 88 8.38 -6.65 -4.48
CA MET A 88 9.35 -6.96 -5.51
C MET A 88 10.56 -6.03 -5.42
N THR A 89 11.74 -6.60 -5.61
CA THR A 89 12.94 -5.78 -5.85
C THR A 89 12.87 -5.15 -7.24
N ILE A 90 13.61 -4.06 -7.44
CA ILE A 90 13.74 -3.42 -8.77
C ILE A 90 14.22 -4.44 -9.81
N ARG A 91 15.18 -5.31 -9.45
CA ARG A 91 15.69 -6.37 -10.34
C ARG A 91 14.61 -7.37 -10.73
N SER A 92 13.76 -7.79 -9.79
CA SER A 92 12.66 -8.71 -10.07
C SER A 92 11.61 -8.08 -10.98
N LEU A 93 11.28 -6.81 -10.71
CA LEU A 93 10.33 -6.05 -11.50
C LEU A 93 10.86 -5.79 -12.92
N ASP A 94 12.13 -5.45 -13.06
CA ASP A 94 12.81 -5.24 -14.34
C ASP A 94 12.84 -6.53 -15.19
N ALA A 95 13.14 -7.68 -14.57
CA ALA A 95 13.10 -8.97 -15.27
C ALA A 95 11.69 -9.29 -15.83
N LEU A 96 10.63 -9.00 -15.05
CA LEU A 96 9.25 -9.16 -15.50
C LEU A 96 8.91 -8.14 -16.59
N ALA A 97 9.37 -6.89 -16.46
CA ALA A 97 9.16 -5.85 -17.46
C ALA A 97 9.80 -6.23 -18.81
N MET A 98 11.03 -6.74 -18.80
CA MET A 98 11.71 -7.27 -19.99
C MET A 98 10.96 -8.44 -20.61
N PHE A 99 10.49 -9.40 -19.80
CA PHE A 99 9.65 -10.50 -20.28
C PHE A 99 8.36 -10.00 -20.95
N TYR A 100 7.71 -9.01 -20.33
CA TYR A 100 6.55 -8.35 -20.91
C TYR A 100 6.91 -7.31 -21.97
N SER A 101 8.18 -7.15 -22.34
CA SER A 101 8.64 -6.17 -23.35
C SER A 101 8.05 -4.76 -23.15
N ILE A 102 7.93 -4.33 -21.89
CA ILE A 102 7.47 -3.00 -21.51
C ILE A 102 8.51 -2.36 -20.57
N PRO A 103 8.64 -1.03 -20.58
CA PRO A 103 9.53 -0.35 -19.66
C PRO A 103 9.01 -0.45 -18.22
N ILE A 104 9.92 -0.48 -17.24
CA ILE A 104 9.57 -0.60 -15.82
C ILE A 104 8.70 0.58 -15.35
N GLU A 105 8.95 1.77 -15.91
CA GLU A 105 8.21 2.99 -15.64
C GLU A 105 6.73 2.85 -15.99
N GLU A 106 6.42 2.17 -17.09
CA GLU A 106 5.04 1.94 -17.53
C GLU A 106 4.28 1.08 -16.53
N ILE A 107 4.92 0.06 -15.96
CA ILE A 107 4.31 -0.76 -14.90
C ILE A 107 3.98 0.10 -13.67
N ILE A 108 4.91 0.96 -13.26
CA ILE A 108 4.74 1.84 -12.10
C ILE A 108 3.64 2.88 -12.35
N ILE A 109 3.58 3.47 -13.55
CA ILE A 109 2.55 4.43 -13.94
C ILE A 109 1.18 3.77 -13.91
N ARG A 110 1.02 2.58 -14.52
CA ARG A 110 -0.23 1.82 -14.49
C ARG A 110 -0.65 1.45 -13.07
N ALA A 111 0.29 1.03 -12.23
CA ALA A 111 0.01 0.68 -10.84
C ALA A 111 -0.45 1.90 -10.04
N LYS A 112 0.19 3.06 -10.20
CA LYS A 112 -0.25 4.31 -9.56
C LYS A 112 -1.67 4.69 -10.00
N LEU A 113 -1.96 4.63 -11.31
CA LEU A 113 -3.30 4.90 -11.83
C LEU A 113 -4.36 3.95 -11.26
N LEU A 114 -4.05 2.66 -11.11
CA LEU A 114 -4.96 1.68 -10.50
C LEU A 114 -5.22 1.98 -9.04
N ARG A 115 -4.17 2.30 -8.28
CA ARG A 115 -4.28 2.65 -6.87
C ARG A 115 -5.11 3.91 -6.67
N ASP A 116 -4.82 4.95 -7.43
CA ASP A 116 -5.43 6.27 -7.25
C ASP A 116 -6.90 6.29 -7.71
N LYS A 117 -7.31 5.40 -8.63
CA LYS A 117 -8.72 5.16 -8.97
C LYS A 117 -9.54 4.47 -7.88
N THR A 118 -8.86 3.86 -6.90
CA THR A 118 -9.50 3.11 -5.81
C THR A 118 -9.62 3.95 -4.52
N LEU A 119 -9.14 5.19 -4.55
CA LEU A 119 -9.21 6.19 -3.47
C LEU A 119 -10.35 7.19 -3.72
#